data_AF-A0A1W2EC77-F1
#
_entry.id   AF-A0A1W2EC77-F1
#
_cell.length_a   1.000
_cell.length_b   1.000
_cell.length_c   1.000
_cell.angle_alpha   90.00
_cell.angle_beta   90.00
_cell.angle_gamma   90.00
#
_symmetry.space_group_name_H-M   'P 1'
#
loop_
_entity.id
_entity.type
_entity.pdbx_description
1 polymer ?
#
loop_
_entity_poly.entity_id
_entity_poly.type
_entity_poly.pdbx_seq_one_letter_code
_entity_poly.pdbx_strand_id
1 'polypeptide(L)' 'MRFVELKTQEQLDIQTLHRVRSRLVADRRSLTNQSRAILLERGTIFPVGRRKLELGIDALLADEDKNLSLRLRQLVA' A
#
# COMPACT_ATOMS: atom_id res chain seq x y z
N MET A 1 7.65 -2.96 -43.38
CA MET A 1 7.48 -3.37 -41.97
C MET A 1 8.85 -3.82 -41.44
N ARG A 2 9.27 -3.36 -40.25
CA ARG A 2 10.54 -3.78 -39.65
C ARG A 2 10.24 -4.97 -38.73
N PHE A 3 10.76 -6.15 -39.08
CA PHE A 3 10.65 -7.33 -38.23
C PHE A 3 11.50 -7.12 -36.97
N VAL A 4 10.92 -7.45 -35.81
CA VAL A 4 11.60 -7.45 -34.52
C VAL A 4 11.69 -8.91 -34.09
N GLU A 5 12.85 -9.32 -33.58
CA GLU A 5 13.05 -10.67 -33.09
C GLU A 5 12.09 -10.98 -31.93
N LEU A 6 11.65 -12.25 -31.87
CA LEU A 6 10.86 -12.73 -30.74
C LEU A 6 11.71 -12.69 -29.48
N LYS A 7 11.10 -12.30 -28.37
CA LYS A 7 11.78 -12.28 -27.07
C LYS A 7 12.23 -13.68 -26.68
N THR A 8 13.43 -13.78 -26.11
CA THR A 8 13.90 -15.00 -25.46
C THR A 8 13.08 -15.27 -24.19
N GLN A 9 13.13 -16.51 -23.68
CA GLN A 9 12.47 -16.85 -22.41
C GLN A 9 12.96 -15.97 -21.25
N GLU A 10 14.27 -15.75 -21.14
CA GLU A 10 14.86 -14.88 -20.13
C GLU A 10 14.33 -13.43 -20.21
N GLN A 11 14.17 -12.90 -21.43
CA GLN A 11 13.61 -11.56 -21.63
C GLN A 11 12.13 -11.48 -21.22
N LEU A 12 11.36 -12.55 -21.45
CA LEU A 12 9.97 -12.65 -21.01
C LEU A 12 9.86 -12.77 -19.49
N ASP A 13 10.75 -13.52 -18.85
CA ASP A 13 10.79 -13.69 -17.40
C ASP A 13 11.09 -12.37 -16.70
N ILE A 14 12.15 -11.67 -17.13
CA ILE A 14 12.49 -10.34 -16.62
C ILE A 14 11.32 -9.37 -16.80
N GLN A 15 10.68 -9.36 -17.96
CA GLN A 15 9.50 -8.53 -18.21
C GLN A 15 8.34 -8.88 -17.27
N THR A 16 8.11 -10.16 -17.01
CA THR A 16 7.06 -10.63 -16.10
C THR A 16 7.34 -10.18 -14.67
N LEU A 17 8.56 -10.33 -14.18
CA LEU A 17 8.98 -9.84 -12.86
C LEU A 17 8.78 -8.32 -12.74
N HIS A 18 9.16 -7.54 -13.75
CA HIS A 18 8.95 -6.09 -13.75
C HIS A 18 7.46 -5.71 -13.70
N ARG A 19 6.60 -6.42 -14.42
CA ARG A 19 5.14 -6.19 -14.42
C ARG A 19 4.54 -6.51 -13.06
N VAL A 20 4.87 -7.68 -12.50
CA VAL A 20 4.39 -8.10 -11.18
C VAL A 20 4.84 -7.12 -10.11
N ARG A 21 6.13 -6.73 -10.10
CA ARG A 21 6.65 -5.72 -9.16
C ARG A 21 5.91 -4.39 -9.29
N SER A 22 5.70 -3.90 -10.51
CA SER A 22 5.01 -2.64 -10.76
C SER A 22 3.58 -2.67 -10.21
N ARG A 23 2.85 -3.77 -10.45
CA ARG A 23 1.51 -3.98 -9.90
C ARG A 23 1.52 -4.00 -8.37
N LEU A 24 2.37 -4.82 -7.75
CA LEU A 24 2.44 -4.91 -6.29
C LEU A 24 2.82 -3.57 -5.62
N VAL A 25 3.70 -2.78 -6.24
CA VAL A 25 4.06 -1.45 -5.74
C VAL A 25 2.88 -0.49 -5.86
N ALA A 26 2.14 -0.52 -6.97
CA ALA A 26 0.94 0.30 -7.16
C ALA A 26 -0.17 -0.08 -6.17
N ASP A 27 -0.45 -1.37 -6.01
CA ASP A 27 -1.45 -1.89 -5.09
C ASP A 27 -1.10 -1.50 -3.64
N ARG A 28 0.15 -1.68 -3.21
CA ARG A 28 0.62 -1.25 -1.89
C ARG A 28 0.46 0.25 -1.68
N ARG A 29 0.81 1.08 -2.68
CA ARG A 29 0.64 2.54 -2.60
C ARG A 29 -0.84 2.91 -2.47
N SER A 30 -1.69 2.26 -3.25
CA SER A 30 -3.15 2.46 -3.22
C SER A 30 -3.72 2.14 -1.84
N LEU A 31 -3.42 0.96 -1.28
CA LEU A 31 -3.87 0.54 0.05
C LEU A 31 -3.37 1.45 1.16
N THR A 32 -2.12 1.90 1.09
CA THR A 32 -1.54 2.87 2.04
C THR A 32 -2.31 4.20 2.01
N ASN A 33 -2.62 4.70 0.81
CA ASN A 33 -3.36 5.94 0.66
C ASN A 33 -4.82 5.80 1.09
N GLN A 34 -5.46 4.68 0.77
CA GLN A 34 -6.83 4.38 1.18
C GLN A 34 -6.95 4.34 2.71
N SER A 35 -6.02 3.65 3.38
CA SER A 35 -5.98 3.59 4.85
C SER A 35 -5.84 4.99 5.46
N ARG A 36 -4.97 5.84 4.89
CA ARG A 36 -4.83 7.25 5.31
C ARG A 36 -6.10 8.06 5.10
N ALA A 37 -6.80 7.87 3.98
CA ALA A 37 -8.05 8.56 3.71
C ALA A 37 -9.16 8.17 4.70
N ILE A 38 -9.31 6.86 4.98
CA ILE A 38 -10.28 6.35 5.96
C ILE A 38 -10.00 6.93 7.36
N LEU A 39 -8.74 6.99 7.77
CA LEU A 39 -8.35 7.55 9.08
C LEU A 39 -8.55 9.06 9.13
N LEU A 40 -8.31 9.77 8.02
CA LEU A 40 -8.56 11.21 7.89
C LEU A 40 -10.05 11.54 8.07
N GLU A 41 -10.95 10.74 7.49
CA GLU A 41 -12.41 10.88 7.68
C GLU A 41 -12.85 10.74 9.15
N ARG A 42 -12.00 10.16 10.01
CA ARG A 42 -12.20 10.03 11.46
C ARG A 42 -11.42 11.06 12.28
N GLY A 43 -10.82 12.05 11.62
CA GLY A 43 -10.05 13.12 12.27
C GLY A 43 -8.61 12.75 12.61
N THR A 44 -8.13 11.56 12.23
CA THR A 44 -6.74 11.14 12.48
C THR A 44 -5.89 11.36 11.24
N ILE A 45 -4.91 12.27 11.33
CA ILE A 45 -4.09 12.67 10.18
C ILE A 45 -2.71 12.02 10.30
N PHE A 46 -2.30 11.30 9.25
CA PHE A 46 -0.96 10.73 9.13
C PHE A 46 -0.14 11.40 8.03
N PRO A 47 1.18 11.60 8.24
CA PRO A 47 2.07 12.12 7.22
C PRO A 47 2.21 11.14 6.04
N VAL A 48 2.67 11.65 4.89
CA VAL A 48 2.97 10.81 3.72
C VAL A 48 4.14 9.89 4.01
N GLY A 49 4.00 8.62 3.63
CA GLY A 49 5.06 7.61 3.67
C GLY A 49 4.65 6.38 4.48
N ARG A 50 4.96 5.21 3.92
CA ARG A 50 4.57 3.91 4.50
C ARG A 50 5.07 3.74 5.94
N ARG A 51 6.37 3.93 6.18
CA ARG A 51 6.97 3.70 7.51
C ARG A 51 6.36 4.60 8.59
N LYS A 52 6.05 5.85 8.24
CA LYS A 52 5.42 6.79 9.17
C LYS A 52 3.97 6.40 9.46
N LEU A 53 3.25 5.88 8.46
CA LEU A 53 1.91 5.36 8.65
C LEU A 53 1.92 4.13 9.56
N GLU A 54 2.80 3.16 9.32
CA GLU A 54 2.95 1.95 10.16
C GLU A 54 3.17 2.32 11.63
N LEU A 55 4.20 3.13 11.92
CA LEU A 55 4.49 3.56 13.30
C LEU A 55 3.34 4.36 13.92
N GLY A 56 2.65 5.17 13.11
CA GLY A 56 1.52 5.95 13.57
C GLY A 56 0.29 5.10 13.89
N ILE A 57 0.02 4.07 13.09
CA ILE A 57 -1.05 3.09 13.35
C ILE A 57 -0.73 2.29 14.61
N ASP A 58 0.51 1.82 14.78
CA ASP A 58 0.93 1.09 15.98
C ASP A 58 0.66 1.92 17.25
N ALA A 59 1.06 3.20 17.24
CA ALA A 59 0.80 4.13 18.35
C ALA A 59 -0.70 4.38 18.57
N LEU A 60 -1.48 4.55 17.51
CA LEU A 60 -2.93 4.74 17.57
C LEU A 60 -3.66 3.52 18.15
N LEU A 61 -3.19 2.31 17.84
CA LEU A 61 -3.78 1.07 18.34
C LEU A 61 -3.40 0.79 19.80
N ALA A 62 -2.21 1.21 20.22
CA ALA A 62 -1.77 1.14 21.62
C ALA A 62 -2.49 2.14 22.53
N ASP A 63 -3.02 3.23 21.98
CA ASP A 63 -3.84 4.19 22.72
C ASP A 63 -5.24 3.61 23.01
N GLU A 64 -5.63 3.59 24.29
CA GLU A 64 -6.94 3.13 24.75
C GLU A 64 -8.07 4.14 24.44
N ASP A 65 -7.73 5.37 24.03
CA ASP A 65 -8.72 6.39 23.73
C ASP A 65 -9.57 6.01 22.50
N LYS A 66 -10.87 5.94 22.74
CA LYS A 66 -11.92 5.32 21.90
C LYS A 66 -12.28 6.10 20.62
N ASN A 67 -11.31 6.72 19.96
CA ASN A 67 -11.54 7.50 18.75
C ASN A 67 -11.86 6.65 17.50
N LEU A 68 -11.64 5.33 17.58
CA LEU A 68 -11.94 4.37 16.51
C LEU A 68 -12.86 3.25 17.01
N SER A 69 -13.84 2.91 16.18
CA SER A 69 -14.68 1.73 16.41
C SER A 69 -13.85 0.44 16.35
N LEU A 70 -14.31 -0.61 17.03
CA LEU A 70 -13.64 -1.92 17.05
C LEU A 70 -13.37 -2.46 15.63
N ARG A 71 -14.35 -2.31 14.72
CA ARG A 71 -14.23 -2.76 13.33
C ARG A 71 -13.12 -2.03 12.58
N LEU A 72 -12.97 -0.71 12.80
CA LEU A 72 -11.91 0.06 12.16
C LEU A 72 -10.54 -0.30 12.74
N ARG A 73 -10.44 -0.52 14.06
CA ARG A 73 -9.19 -0.99 14.68
C ARG A 73 -8.75 -2.33 14.08
N GLN A 74 -9.67 -3.27 13.88
CA GLN A 74 -9.37 -4.56 13.23
C GLN A 74 -8.99 -4.42 11.75
N LEU A 75 -9.51 -3.42 11.05
CA LEU A 75 -9.21 -3.19 9.64
C LEU A 75 -7.81 -2.62 9.43
N VAL A 76 -7.33 -1.79 10.36
CA VAL A 76 -6.05 -1.08 10.23
C VAL A 76 -4.90 -1.74 10.99
N ALA A 77 -5.18 -2.68 11.91
CA ALA A 77 -4.19 -3.53 12.56
C ALA A 77 -3.54 -4.53 11.59
#